data_AF-A0AAD6ALD7-F1
#
_entry.id   AF-A0AAD6ALD7-F1
#
_cell.length_a   1.000
_cell.length_b   1.000
_cell.length_c   1.000
_cell.angle_alpha   90.00
_cell.angle_beta   90.00
_cell.angle_gamma   90.00
#
_symmetry.space_group_name_H-M   'P 1'
#
loop_
_entity.id
_entity.type
_entity.pdbx_description
1 polymer ?
#
loop_
_entity_poly.entity_id
_entity_poly.type
_entity_poly.pdbx_seq_one_letter_code
_entity_poly.pdbx_strand_id
1 'polypeptide(L)'
;MATVILKEQYKSLQEEKDQYEKLTRLQKDQLVSLEREITVSQNSIQEKLTVPGGLFKLKGKQSRHWKHIRSLENHLNQYTVRFDGLLSRNMDHRKDIAHLLQQKGLWCNVAKKFNKQLATQLNQTEKMEESFTVAFQQRSEAEGRMLEVGEWIEVETAHFTKRRMQLKTIIDHDVKLQTFMETKFQEVICFEENEDSKNRKKQQQDESGVEKLEMYRQGHSSLVEVTEESDLREIAHMFAQNEQKNFARISYINELQQKSNMLRHSTDKMKSDILFLAEENKGHDEQINSTLKDLESELEKNRCLSDSLEQRCSDVQTTLGELTGAISGLLDHIMPEAVTVNLDNVAHFTTILEESISDLLIQANNMEEEQMDPLSMLLANSELLPENEMRVETERGKSPARSLKSA
;
A
#
# COMPACT_ATOMS: atom_id res chain seq x y z
N MET A 1 -10.25 74.13 131.42
CA MET A 1 -10.68 73.93 130.01
C MET A 1 -9.51 73.86 129.03
N ALA A 2 -8.45 74.67 129.15
CA ALA A 2 -7.31 74.66 128.20
C ALA A 2 -6.49 73.34 128.15
N THR A 3 -6.34 72.62 129.27
CA THR A 3 -5.59 71.35 129.34
C THR A 3 -6.34 70.16 128.71
N VAL A 4 -7.67 70.23 128.59
CA VAL A 4 -8.48 69.20 127.93
C VAL A 4 -8.41 69.35 126.41
N ILE A 5 -8.46 70.59 125.91
CA ILE A 5 -8.35 70.90 124.48
C ILE A 5 -6.98 70.46 123.91
N LEU A 6 -5.89 70.70 124.66
CA LEU A 6 -4.54 70.26 124.28
C LEU A 6 -4.38 68.72 124.25
N LYS A 7 -5.05 67.99 125.16
CA LYS A 7 -5.07 66.52 125.15
C LYS A 7 -5.88 65.97 123.98
N GLU A 8 -7.01 66.62 123.65
CA GLU A 8 -7.84 66.27 122.49
C GLU A 8 -7.05 66.50 121.19
N GLN A 9 -6.36 67.63 121.07
CA GLN A 9 -5.49 67.95 119.92
C GLN A 9 -4.32 66.97 119.79
N TYR A 10 -3.68 66.59 120.90
CA TYR A 10 -2.61 65.59 120.88
C TYR A 10 -3.11 64.20 120.46
N LYS A 11 -4.30 63.79 120.92
CA LYS A 11 -4.93 62.53 120.48
C LYS A 11 -5.27 62.55 119.00
N SER A 12 -5.89 63.63 118.51
CA SER A 12 -6.20 63.80 117.09
C SER A 12 -4.94 63.74 116.22
N LEU A 13 -3.86 64.38 116.65
CA LEU A 13 -2.59 64.38 115.92
C LEU A 13 -1.89 63.01 115.96
N GLN A 14 -2.03 62.27 117.06
CA GLN A 14 -1.54 60.90 117.19
C GLN A 14 -2.33 59.94 116.29
N GLU A 15 -3.65 60.09 116.22
CA GLU A 15 -4.51 59.32 115.31
C GLU A 15 -4.20 59.62 113.84
N GLU A 16 -3.97 60.88 113.49
CA GLU A 16 -3.54 61.30 112.15
C GLU A 16 -2.16 60.72 111.80
N LYS A 17 -1.21 60.76 112.73
CA LYS A 17 0.10 60.11 112.58
C LYS A 17 -0.05 58.60 112.35
N ASP A 18 -0.86 57.91 113.14
CA ASP A 18 -1.09 56.47 113.01
C ASP A 18 -1.78 56.14 111.66
N GLN A 19 -2.65 57.02 111.15
CA GLN A 19 -3.25 56.90 109.81
C GLN A 19 -2.20 57.06 108.70
N TYR A 20 -1.35 58.08 108.78
CA TYR A 20 -0.25 58.26 107.81
C TYR A 20 0.76 57.11 107.86
N GLU A 21 1.06 56.56 109.04
CA GLU A 21 1.91 55.38 109.17
C GLU A 21 1.27 54.15 108.50
N LYS A 22 -0.04 53.93 108.68
CA LYS A 22 -0.77 52.85 107.99
C LYS A 22 -0.77 53.04 106.47
N LEU A 23 -1.01 54.26 105.99
CA LEU A 23 -0.96 54.57 104.56
C LEU A 23 0.44 54.33 103.98
N THR A 24 1.48 54.76 104.72
CA THR A 24 2.88 54.55 104.33
C THR A 24 3.22 53.06 104.26
N ARG A 25 2.72 52.24 105.18
CA ARG A 25 2.91 50.78 105.16
C ARG A 25 2.23 50.16 103.93
N LEU A 26 0.97 50.53 103.67
CA LEU A 26 0.23 50.05 102.51
C LEU A 26 0.93 50.41 101.19
N GLN A 27 1.41 51.66 101.06
CA GLN A 27 2.15 52.10 99.88
C GLN A 27 3.48 51.36 99.72
N LYS A 28 4.19 51.06 100.81
CA LYS A 28 5.41 50.24 100.78
C LYS A 28 5.12 48.81 100.31
N ASP A 29 4.05 48.19 100.80
CA ASP A 29 3.65 46.85 100.38
C ASP A 29 3.27 46.81 98.90
N GLN A 30 2.57 47.84 98.40
CA GLN A 30 2.28 48.00 96.97
C GLN A 30 3.56 48.18 96.14
N LEU A 31 4.52 48.98 96.60
CA LEU A 31 5.82 49.14 95.92
C LEU A 31 6.57 47.82 95.83
N VAL A 32 6.61 47.03 96.92
CA VAL A 32 7.26 45.72 96.91
C VAL A 32 6.55 44.75 95.95
N SER A 33 5.22 44.79 95.87
CA SER A 33 4.47 43.99 94.90
C SER A 33 4.81 44.38 93.46
N LEU A 34 4.86 45.68 93.16
CA LEU A 34 5.22 46.19 91.83
C LEU A 34 6.68 45.87 91.49
N GLU A 35 7.61 45.97 92.43
CA GLU A 35 9.01 45.59 92.22
C GLU A 35 9.15 44.08 91.91
N ARG A 36 8.36 43.22 92.57
CA ARG A 36 8.28 41.80 92.21
C ARG A 36 7.75 41.59 90.80
N GLU A 37 6.70 42.31 90.40
CA GLU A 37 6.16 42.20 89.05
C GLU A 37 7.12 42.72 87.98
N ILE A 38 7.84 43.81 88.27
CA ILE A 38 8.88 44.37 87.40
C ILE A 38 10.03 43.37 87.26
N THR A 39 10.52 42.77 88.35
CA THR A 39 11.61 41.79 88.29
C THR A 39 11.20 40.52 87.54
N VAL A 40 9.98 40.03 87.73
CA VAL A 40 9.43 38.90 86.95
C VAL A 40 9.34 39.26 85.46
N SER A 41 8.83 40.44 85.13
CA SER A 41 8.72 40.91 83.74
C SER A 41 10.10 41.10 83.10
N GLN A 42 11.07 41.65 83.83
CA GLN A 42 12.46 41.79 83.39
C GLN A 42 13.11 40.44 83.15
N ASN A 43 12.92 39.48 84.05
CA ASN A 43 13.43 38.12 83.88
C ASN A 43 12.81 37.43 82.66
N SER A 44 11.50 37.60 82.40
CA SER A 44 10.85 37.06 81.20
C SER A 44 11.34 37.72 79.91
N ILE A 45 11.58 39.03 79.92
CA ILE A 45 12.20 39.74 78.79
C ILE A 45 13.63 39.26 78.57
N GLN A 46 14.41 39.13 79.65
CA GLN A 46 15.77 38.65 79.59
C GLN A 46 15.83 37.22 79.07
N GLU A 47 14.95 36.32 79.52
CA GLU A 47 14.84 34.95 78.99
C GLU A 47 14.56 34.95 77.48
N LYS A 48 13.61 35.77 77.00
CA LYS A 48 13.31 35.91 75.56
C LYS A 48 14.48 36.49 74.76
N LEU A 49 15.34 37.30 75.38
CA LEU A 49 16.52 37.89 74.76
C LEU A 49 17.77 36.98 74.85
N THR A 50 17.90 36.21 75.94
CA THR A 50 19.00 35.27 76.17
C THR A 50 18.82 33.98 75.41
N VAL A 51 17.61 33.65 74.91
CA VAL A 51 17.43 32.65 73.84
C VAL A 51 18.28 33.10 72.64
N PRO A 52 19.49 32.52 72.46
CA PRO A 52 20.46 33.09 71.56
C PRO A 52 19.95 32.91 70.14
N GLY A 53 19.56 34.03 69.53
CA GLY A 53 19.28 34.12 68.11
C GLY A 53 17.82 34.00 67.68
N GLY A 54 16.80 34.22 68.52
CA GLY A 54 15.40 34.24 68.05
C GLY A 54 15.18 35.15 66.83
N LEU A 55 15.53 36.44 66.96
CA LEU A 55 15.38 37.43 65.88
C LEU A 55 16.38 37.25 64.72
N PHE A 56 17.64 36.92 65.03
CA PHE A 56 18.68 36.72 64.02
C PHE A 56 18.51 35.42 63.21
N LYS A 57 18.05 34.33 63.85
CA LYS A 57 17.71 33.07 63.18
C LYS A 57 16.48 33.23 62.29
N LEU A 58 15.47 34.00 62.70
CA LEU A 58 14.30 34.30 61.85
C LEU A 58 14.69 35.13 60.61
N LYS A 59 15.47 36.21 60.78
CA LYS A 59 16.01 36.98 59.64
C LYS A 59 16.92 36.13 58.74
N GLY A 60 17.73 35.25 59.33
CA GLY A 60 18.59 34.31 58.62
C GLY A 60 17.80 33.26 57.83
N LYS A 61 16.77 32.65 58.41
CA LYS A 61 15.84 31.73 57.73
C LYS A 61 15.15 32.43 56.56
N GLN A 62 14.58 33.62 56.78
CA GLN A 62 13.97 34.42 55.72
C GLN A 62 14.95 34.71 54.58
N SER A 63 16.18 35.12 54.88
CA SER A 63 17.22 35.34 53.86
C SER A 63 17.58 34.06 53.09
N ARG A 64 17.64 32.90 53.75
CA ARG A 64 17.86 31.59 53.09
C ARG A 64 16.70 31.24 52.16
N HIS A 65 15.45 31.43 52.59
CA HIS A 65 14.28 31.22 51.74
C HIS A 65 14.28 32.14 50.52
N TRP A 66 14.59 33.44 50.68
CA TRP A 66 14.71 34.36 49.55
C TRP A 66 15.80 33.96 48.55
N LYS A 67 16.97 33.51 49.04
CA LYS A 67 18.05 32.99 48.17
C LYS A 67 17.62 31.73 47.44
N HIS A 68 16.88 30.85 48.12
CA HIS A 68 16.37 29.62 47.53
C HIS A 68 15.31 29.92 46.45
N ILE A 69 14.34 30.79 46.74
CA ILE A 69 13.34 31.25 45.77
C ILE A 69 14.04 31.84 44.53
N ARG A 70 15.02 32.74 44.72
CA ARG A 70 15.78 33.31 43.61
C ARG A 70 16.55 32.26 42.81
N SER A 71 17.09 31.23 43.47
CA SER A 71 17.76 30.13 42.79
C SER A 71 16.76 29.32 41.93
N LEU A 72 15.57 29.03 42.46
CA LEU A 72 14.52 28.34 41.72
C LEU A 72 14.00 29.17 40.54
N GLU A 73 13.78 30.47 40.73
CA GLU A 73 13.41 31.40 39.66
C GLU A 73 14.47 31.45 38.56
N ASN A 74 15.76 31.50 38.94
CA ASN A 74 16.86 31.47 37.99
C ASN A 74 16.91 30.14 37.21
N HIS A 75 16.71 29.00 37.87
CA HIS A 75 16.64 27.71 37.19
C HIS A 75 15.43 27.65 36.26
N LEU A 76 14.26 28.10 36.70
CA LEU A 76 13.07 28.17 35.87
C LEU A 76 13.33 29.00 34.61
N ASN A 77 13.88 30.20 34.76
CA ASN A 77 14.23 31.05 33.62
C ASN A 77 15.25 30.38 32.69
N GLN A 78 16.27 29.69 33.21
CA GLN A 78 17.21 28.92 32.39
C GLN A 78 16.52 27.80 31.60
N TYR A 79 15.59 27.07 32.21
CA TYR A 79 14.82 26.03 31.53
C TYR A 79 13.87 26.62 30.48
N THR A 80 13.21 27.75 30.77
CA THR A 80 12.37 28.47 29.80
C THR A 80 13.18 28.92 28.59
N VAL A 81 14.33 29.56 28.79
CA VAL A 81 15.20 29.99 27.68
C VAL A 81 15.69 28.80 26.86
N ARG A 82 16.04 27.68 27.51
CA ARG A 82 16.42 26.44 26.80
C ARG A 82 15.24 25.88 25.99
N PHE A 83 14.04 25.87 26.57
CA PHE A 83 12.83 25.41 25.90
C PHE A 83 12.48 26.27 24.68
N ASP A 84 12.52 27.60 24.82
CA ASP A 84 12.28 28.53 23.71
C ASP A 84 13.34 28.36 22.60
N GLY A 85 14.59 28.09 22.99
CA GLY A 85 15.66 27.74 22.05
C GLY A 85 15.39 26.42 21.31
N LEU A 86 14.86 25.40 21.99
CA LEU A 86 14.45 24.14 21.37
C LEU A 86 13.25 24.34 20.43
N LEU A 87 12.28 25.16 20.81
CA LEU A 87 11.13 25.50 19.96
C LEU A 87 11.57 26.24 18.69
N SER A 88 12.50 27.19 18.82
CA SER A 88 13.05 27.93 17.67
C SER A 88 13.76 26.99 16.70
N ARG A 89 14.63 26.09 17.21
CA ARG A 89 15.29 25.06 16.38
C ARG A 89 14.28 24.09 15.77
N ASN A 90 13.25 23.68 16.50
CA ASN A 90 12.20 22.81 15.98
C ASN A 90 11.43 23.49 14.83
N MET A 91 11.13 24.78 14.97
CA MET A 91 10.51 25.56 13.91
C MET A 91 11.40 25.63 12.66
N ASP A 92 12.72 25.81 12.81
CA ASP A 92 13.64 25.82 11.67
C ASP A 92 13.73 24.45 10.99
N HIS A 93 13.81 23.36 11.77
CA HIS A 93 13.72 22.00 11.21
C HIS A 93 12.40 21.75 10.47
N ARG A 94 11.27 22.27 10.97
CA ARG A 94 9.98 22.17 10.27
C ARG A 94 10.00 22.91 8.93
N LYS A 95 10.64 24.08 8.86
CA LYS A 95 10.82 24.82 7.59
C LYS A 95 11.71 24.04 6.62
N ASP A 96 12.81 23.47 7.10
CA ASP A 96 13.71 22.65 6.28
C ASP A 96 12.99 21.41 5.73
N ILE A 97 12.21 20.72 6.56
CA ILE A 97 11.38 19.59 6.13
C ILE A 97 10.37 20.04 5.06
N ALA A 98 9.66 21.15 5.27
CA ALA A 98 8.71 21.66 4.30
C ALA A 98 9.37 22.00 2.95
N HIS A 99 10.55 22.62 2.99
CA HIS A 99 11.35 22.93 1.80
C HIS A 99 11.80 21.66 1.07
N LEU A 100 12.30 20.64 1.79
CA LEU A 100 12.68 19.35 1.21
C LEU A 100 11.48 18.62 0.59
N LEU A 101 10.31 18.68 1.21
CA LEU A 101 9.08 18.11 0.65
C LEU A 101 8.66 18.81 -0.65
N GLN A 102 8.78 20.14 -0.70
CA GLN A 102 8.55 20.91 -1.93
C GLN A 102 9.53 20.50 -3.03
N GLN A 103 10.83 20.40 -2.72
CA GLN A 103 11.84 19.93 -3.67
C GLN A 103 11.53 18.52 -4.17
N LYS A 104 11.20 17.58 -3.27
CA LYS A 104 10.77 16.23 -3.65
C LYS A 104 9.59 16.27 -4.61
N GLY A 105 8.58 17.11 -4.34
CA GLY A 105 7.44 17.31 -5.24
C GLY A 105 7.85 17.79 -6.64
N LEU A 106 8.78 18.76 -6.71
CA LEU A 106 9.33 19.24 -7.99
C LEU A 106 10.07 18.13 -8.74
N TRP A 107 10.92 17.36 -8.06
CA TRP A 107 11.65 16.24 -8.66
C TRP A 107 10.73 15.13 -9.15
N CYS A 108 9.69 14.78 -8.39
CA CYS A 108 8.67 13.83 -8.85
C CYS A 108 7.96 14.33 -10.11
N ASN A 109 7.68 15.63 -10.22
CA ASN A 109 7.07 16.21 -11.42
C ASN A 109 8.01 16.17 -12.63
N VAL A 110 9.30 16.45 -12.43
CA VAL A 110 10.32 16.33 -13.48
C VAL A 110 10.46 14.88 -13.95
N ALA A 111 10.56 13.92 -13.03
CA ALA A 111 10.62 12.50 -13.35
C ALA A 111 9.39 12.04 -14.13
N LYS A 112 8.18 12.46 -13.74
CA LYS A 112 6.94 12.18 -14.50
C LYS A 112 6.98 12.74 -15.92
N LYS A 113 7.53 13.94 -16.12
CA LYS A 113 7.69 14.53 -17.46
C LYS A 113 8.67 13.74 -18.31
N PHE A 114 9.82 13.36 -17.77
CA PHE A 114 10.80 12.54 -18.49
C PHE A 114 10.25 11.15 -18.82
N ASN A 115 9.54 10.50 -17.91
CA ASN A 115 8.91 9.20 -18.19
C ASN A 115 7.86 9.30 -19.31
N LYS A 116 7.07 10.39 -19.34
CA LYS A 116 6.14 10.65 -20.44
C LYS A 116 6.89 10.85 -21.77
N GLN A 117 7.96 11.64 -21.78
CA GLN A 117 8.78 11.84 -22.97
C GLN A 117 9.40 10.53 -23.46
N LEU A 118 9.93 9.71 -22.54
CA LEU A 118 10.50 8.40 -22.87
C LEU A 118 9.44 7.48 -23.48
N ALA A 119 8.24 7.41 -22.90
CA ALA A 119 7.14 6.62 -23.46
C ALA A 119 6.75 7.12 -24.87
N THR A 120 6.70 8.44 -25.08
CA THR A 120 6.42 8.97 -26.43
C THR A 120 7.52 8.64 -27.44
N GLN A 121 8.80 8.64 -27.03
CA GLN A 121 9.91 8.27 -27.90
C GLN A 121 9.89 6.77 -28.22
N LEU A 122 9.63 5.92 -27.25
CA LEU A 122 9.48 4.47 -27.47
C LEU A 122 8.36 4.17 -28.48
N ASN A 123 7.19 4.78 -28.29
CA ASN A 123 6.07 4.62 -29.24
C ASN A 123 6.40 5.16 -30.65
N GLN A 124 7.25 6.20 -30.76
CA GLN A 124 7.71 6.70 -32.07
C GLN A 124 8.68 5.73 -32.73
N THR A 125 9.62 5.16 -31.96
CA THR A 125 10.56 4.14 -32.43
C THR A 125 9.83 2.88 -32.89
N GLU A 126 8.85 2.40 -32.12
CA GLU A 126 8.04 1.24 -32.48
C GLU A 126 7.28 1.46 -33.80
N LYS A 127 6.61 2.60 -33.96
CA LYS A 127 5.95 2.96 -35.23
C LYS A 127 6.93 3.06 -36.41
N MET A 128 8.15 3.55 -36.16
CA MET A 128 9.18 3.62 -37.17
C MET A 128 9.68 2.22 -37.56
N GLU A 129 9.82 1.32 -36.59
CA GLU A 129 10.17 -0.09 -36.79
C GLU A 129 9.09 -0.84 -37.58
N GLU A 130 7.81 -0.65 -37.24
CA GLU A 130 6.69 -1.18 -38.03
C GLU A 130 6.75 -0.67 -39.48
N SER A 131 6.94 0.64 -39.67
CA SER A 131 7.06 1.24 -41.00
C SER A 131 8.25 0.68 -41.79
N PHE A 132 9.39 0.45 -41.14
CA PHE A 132 10.56 -0.16 -41.78
C PHE A 132 10.30 -1.63 -42.15
N THR A 133 9.64 -2.38 -41.28
CA THR A 133 9.28 -3.77 -41.53
C THR A 133 8.36 -3.88 -42.75
N VAL A 134 7.34 -3.02 -42.84
CA VAL A 134 6.43 -2.98 -44.00
C VAL A 134 7.19 -2.59 -45.28
N ALA A 135 8.03 -1.55 -45.24
CA ALA A 135 8.81 -1.13 -46.40
C ALA A 135 9.80 -2.22 -46.87
N PHE A 136 10.41 -2.94 -45.93
CA PHE A 136 11.30 -4.05 -46.22
C PHE A 136 10.56 -5.22 -46.85
N GLN A 137 9.39 -5.57 -46.33
CA GLN A 137 8.55 -6.61 -46.91
C GLN A 137 8.09 -6.25 -48.33
N GLN A 138 7.62 -5.02 -48.55
CA GLN A 138 7.25 -4.54 -49.89
C GLN A 138 8.42 -4.59 -50.88
N ARG A 139 9.62 -4.21 -50.43
CA ARG A 139 10.84 -4.33 -51.23
C ARG A 139 11.13 -5.79 -51.59
N SER A 140 11.09 -6.69 -50.61
CA SER A 140 11.34 -8.11 -50.81
C SER A 140 10.32 -8.74 -51.77
N GLU A 141 9.04 -8.37 -51.66
CA GLU A 141 8.00 -8.79 -52.60
C GLU A 141 8.25 -8.28 -54.02
N ALA A 142 8.68 -7.03 -54.18
CA ALA A 142 9.01 -6.47 -55.49
C ALA A 142 10.25 -7.15 -56.10
N GLU A 143 11.28 -7.41 -55.31
CA GLU A 143 12.47 -8.17 -55.73
C GLU A 143 12.10 -9.59 -56.17
N GLY A 144 11.19 -10.26 -55.45
CA GLY A 144 10.64 -11.57 -55.84
C GLY A 144 9.93 -11.52 -57.20
N ARG A 145 9.03 -10.54 -57.40
CA ARG A 145 8.34 -10.36 -58.70
C ARG A 145 9.30 -10.05 -59.84
N MET A 146 10.34 -9.25 -59.59
CA MET A 146 11.35 -8.96 -60.60
C MET A 146 12.12 -10.22 -61.00
N LEU A 147 12.43 -11.08 -60.04
CA LEU A 147 13.11 -12.36 -60.30
C LEU A 147 12.22 -13.27 -61.13
N GLU A 148 10.95 -13.43 -60.76
CA GLU A 148 9.97 -14.20 -61.55
C GLU A 148 9.88 -13.69 -62.99
N VAL A 149 9.74 -12.38 -63.19
CA VAL A 149 9.71 -11.77 -64.54
C VAL A 149 11.01 -12.03 -65.29
N GLY A 150 12.17 -12.00 -64.61
CA GLY A 150 13.45 -12.38 -65.19
C GLY A 150 13.46 -13.82 -65.73
N GLU A 151 13.00 -14.78 -64.92
CA GLU A 151 12.88 -16.19 -65.32
C GLU A 151 11.92 -16.36 -66.51
N TRP A 152 10.78 -15.67 -66.50
CA TRP A 152 9.84 -15.68 -67.62
C TRP A 152 10.46 -15.15 -68.92
N ILE A 153 11.24 -14.08 -68.85
CA ILE A 153 11.95 -13.52 -70.01
C ILE A 153 13.00 -14.51 -70.53
N GLU A 154 13.76 -15.16 -69.65
CA GLU A 154 14.74 -16.18 -70.05
C GLU A 154 14.07 -17.37 -70.77
N VAL A 155 12.96 -17.87 -70.23
CA VAL A 155 12.19 -18.96 -70.85
C VAL A 155 11.63 -18.54 -72.21
N GLU A 156 11.00 -17.36 -72.29
CA GLU A 156 10.39 -16.90 -73.53
C GLU A 156 11.44 -16.56 -74.60
N THR A 157 12.58 -15.98 -74.22
CA THR A 157 13.70 -15.74 -75.17
C THR A 157 14.30 -17.05 -75.70
N ALA A 158 14.41 -18.09 -74.86
CA ALA A 158 14.80 -19.42 -75.30
C ALA A 158 13.77 -20.01 -76.28
N HIS A 159 12.48 -19.86 -75.99
CA HIS A 159 11.40 -20.30 -76.88
C HIS A 159 11.42 -19.54 -78.22
N PHE A 160 11.55 -18.21 -78.21
CA PHE A 160 11.65 -17.39 -79.41
C PHE A 160 12.88 -17.77 -80.25
N THR A 161 14.02 -18.01 -79.61
CA THR A 161 15.24 -18.44 -80.31
C THR A 161 15.04 -19.79 -81.00
N LYS A 162 14.36 -20.74 -80.35
CA LYS A 162 13.99 -22.03 -80.94
C LYS A 162 13.06 -21.86 -82.14
N ARG A 163 11.97 -21.07 -82.02
CA ARG A 163 11.04 -20.76 -83.13
C ARG A 163 11.79 -20.13 -84.31
N ARG A 164 12.68 -19.17 -84.03
CA ARG A 164 13.49 -18.48 -85.04
C ARG A 164 14.41 -19.44 -85.78
N MET A 165 15.06 -20.38 -85.08
CA MET A 165 15.92 -21.39 -85.69
C MET A 165 15.11 -22.34 -86.59
N GLN A 166 13.95 -22.80 -86.12
CA GLN A 166 13.06 -23.65 -86.92
C GLN A 166 12.60 -22.95 -88.21
N LEU A 167 12.19 -21.68 -88.11
CA LEU A 167 11.79 -20.89 -89.28
C LEU A 167 12.94 -20.70 -90.26
N LYS A 168 14.16 -20.43 -89.76
CA LYS A 168 15.36 -20.35 -90.61
C LYS A 168 15.61 -21.67 -91.36
N THR A 169 15.51 -22.80 -90.68
CA THR A 169 15.66 -24.13 -91.31
C THR A 169 14.60 -24.37 -92.39
N ILE A 170 13.34 -23.99 -92.16
CA ILE A 170 12.27 -24.10 -93.17
C ILE A 170 12.59 -23.23 -94.39
N ILE A 171 12.99 -21.97 -94.18
CA ILE A 171 13.38 -21.08 -95.28
C ILE A 171 14.56 -21.65 -96.05
N ASP A 172 15.58 -22.18 -95.37
CA ASP A 172 16.74 -22.81 -96.02
C ASP A 172 16.32 -24.04 -96.85
N HIS A 173 15.34 -24.82 -96.38
CA HIS A 173 14.75 -25.92 -97.16
C HIS A 173 13.96 -25.43 -98.37
N ASP A 174 13.16 -24.38 -98.23
CA ASP A 174 12.39 -23.78 -99.33
C ASP A 174 13.31 -23.17 -100.39
N VAL A 175 14.37 -22.47 -100.00
CA VAL A 175 15.38 -21.94 -100.94
C VAL A 175 16.11 -23.06 -101.67
N LYS A 176 16.46 -24.16 -100.98
CA LYS A 176 17.03 -25.35 -101.63
C LYS A 176 16.05 -26.00 -102.60
N LEU A 177 14.77 -26.07 -102.24
CA LEU A 177 13.74 -26.60 -103.13
C LEU A 177 13.55 -25.67 -104.35
N GLN A 178 13.52 -24.36 -104.15
CA GLN A 178 13.39 -23.38 -105.22
C GLN A 178 14.58 -23.46 -106.19
N THR A 179 15.81 -23.46 -105.67
CA THR A 179 17.02 -23.61 -106.51
C THR A 179 17.06 -24.96 -107.23
N PHE A 180 16.62 -26.04 -106.59
CA PHE A 180 16.46 -27.34 -107.24
C PHE A 180 15.43 -27.30 -108.37
N MET A 181 14.27 -26.67 -108.14
CA MET A 181 13.23 -26.50 -109.15
C MET A 181 13.73 -25.61 -110.29
N GLU A 182 14.41 -24.50 -110.01
CA GLU A 182 15.03 -23.63 -111.02
C GLU A 182 16.05 -24.38 -111.88
N THR A 183 16.90 -25.22 -111.27
CA THR A 183 17.85 -26.08 -112.00
C THR A 183 17.10 -27.09 -112.88
N LYS A 184 16.05 -27.72 -112.35
CA LYS A 184 15.21 -28.66 -113.12
C LYS A 184 14.43 -27.97 -114.23
N PHE A 185 13.92 -26.77 -114.00
CA PHE A 185 13.27 -25.95 -115.03
C PHE A 185 14.27 -25.49 -116.10
N GLN A 186 15.51 -25.16 -115.75
CA GLN A 186 16.56 -24.87 -116.73
C GLN A 186 16.96 -26.11 -117.56
N GLU A 187 16.95 -27.30 -116.97
CA GLU A 187 17.12 -28.58 -117.69
C GLU A 187 15.91 -28.89 -118.61
N VAL A 188 14.69 -28.56 -118.18
CA VAL A 188 13.44 -28.77 -118.95
C VAL A 188 13.26 -27.73 -120.07
N ILE A 189 13.67 -26.47 -119.89
CA ILE A 189 13.67 -25.45 -120.95
C ILE A 189 14.68 -25.80 -122.07
N CYS A 190 15.67 -26.65 -121.78
CA CYS A 190 16.57 -27.23 -122.79
C CYS A 190 15.99 -28.47 -123.50
N PHE A 191 14.84 -29.01 -123.06
CA PHE A 191 14.28 -30.26 -123.59
C PHE A 191 12.79 -30.23 -123.98
N GLU A 192 12.06 -29.14 -123.74
CA GLU A 192 10.62 -29.06 -124.04
C GLU A 192 10.23 -27.71 -124.69
N GLU A 193 10.75 -27.43 -125.90
CA GLU A 193 9.80 -27.15 -126.99
C GLU A 193 9.11 -28.49 -127.27
N ASN A 194 8.01 -28.78 -126.57
CA ASN A 194 6.91 -29.64 -126.99
C ASN A 194 6.00 -29.93 -125.78
N GLU A 195 4.84 -29.28 -125.84
CA GLU A 195 3.51 -29.70 -125.38
C GLU A 195 3.30 -30.28 -123.97
N ASP A 196 2.41 -29.56 -123.26
CA ASP A 196 1.34 -30.03 -122.40
C ASP A 196 1.59 -31.26 -121.52
N SER A 197 1.51 -31.05 -120.20
CA SER A 197 0.26 -31.35 -119.48
C SER A 197 0.39 -31.36 -117.96
N LYS A 198 -0.78 -31.20 -117.33
CA LYS A 198 -1.21 -31.69 -116.00
C LYS A 198 -1.10 -30.73 -114.82
N ASN A 199 -2.20 -29.99 -114.68
CA ASN A 199 -3.13 -30.13 -113.54
C ASN A 199 -2.83 -31.33 -112.61
N ARG A 200 -2.41 -31.05 -111.37
CA ARG A 200 -2.73 -31.81 -110.14
C ARG A 200 -2.02 -31.20 -108.92
N LYS A 201 -2.61 -30.15 -108.33
CA LYS A 201 -2.42 -29.77 -106.92
C LYS A 201 -3.68 -29.08 -106.38
N LYS A 202 -4.80 -29.80 -106.37
CA LYS A 202 -6.02 -29.41 -105.64
C LYS A 202 -6.71 -30.68 -105.16
N GLN A 203 -6.13 -31.34 -104.16
CA GLN A 203 -6.78 -32.42 -103.40
C GLN A 203 -5.88 -32.84 -102.23
N GLN A 204 -5.59 -31.88 -101.36
CA GLN A 204 -5.13 -32.17 -99.99
C GLN A 204 -5.41 -30.99 -99.04
N GLN A 205 -6.41 -30.17 -99.39
CA GLN A 205 -6.90 -29.08 -98.55
C GLN A 205 -8.39 -29.23 -98.20
N ASP A 206 -9.10 -30.16 -98.85
CA ASP A 206 -10.54 -30.34 -98.61
C ASP A 206 -10.86 -31.37 -97.51
N GLU A 207 -10.04 -32.38 -97.22
CA GLU A 207 -10.36 -33.34 -96.13
C GLU A 207 -10.24 -32.72 -94.72
N SER A 208 -9.23 -31.86 -94.49
CA SER A 208 -9.07 -31.08 -93.25
C SER A 208 -10.10 -29.94 -93.12
N GLY A 209 -10.56 -29.40 -94.26
CA GLY A 209 -11.62 -28.39 -94.30
C GLY A 209 -13.00 -28.98 -94.04
N VAL A 210 -13.29 -30.16 -94.59
CA VAL A 210 -14.58 -30.86 -94.43
C VAL A 210 -14.74 -31.39 -93.01
N GLU A 211 -13.73 -31.99 -92.38
CA GLU A 211 -13.82 -32.40 -90.96
C GLU A 211 -14.05 -31.21 -90.02
N LYS A 212 -13.36 -30.07 -90.26
CA LYS A 212 -13.60 -28.85 -89.48
C LYS A 212 -15.00 -28.28 -89.73
N LEU A 213 -15.48 -28.31 -90.97
CA LEU A 213 -16.82 -27.85 -91.33
C LEU A 213 -17.91 -28.74 -90.71
N GLU A 214 -17.69 -30.05 -90.67
CA GLU A 214 -18.56 -31.04 -90.01
C GLU A 214 -18.65 -30.76 -88.50
N MET A 215 -17.50 -30.51 -87.85
CA MET A 215 -17.41 -30.14 -86.42
C MET A 215 -18.09 -28.80 -86.12
N TYR A 216 -17.90 -27.78 -86.96
CA TYR A 216 -18.58 -26.49 -86.80
C TYR A 216 -20.08 -26.60 -87.06
N ARG A 217 -20.50 -27.44 -88.01
CA ARG A 217 -21.92 -27.72 -88.29
C ARG A 217 -22.58 -28.46 -87.14
N GLN A 218 -21.88 -29.42 -86.54
CA GLN A 218 -22.35 -30.14 -85.35
C GLN A 218 -22.43 -29.21 -84.13
N GLY A 219 -21.41 -28.38 -83.90
CA GLY A 219 -21.43 -27.37 -82.83
C GLY A 219 -22.55 -26.33 -83.02
N HIS A 220 -22.81 -25.91 -84.25
CA HIS A 220 -23.93 -25.04 -84.59
C HIS A 220 -25.29 -25.70 -84.33
N SER A 221 -25.46 -26.97 -84.73
CA SER A 221 -26.69 -27.71 -84.47
C SER A 221 -26.98 -27.84 -82.98
N SER A 222 -25.96 -28.13 -82.17
CA SER A 222 -26.10 -28.20 -80.71
C SER A 222 -26.36 -26.84 -80.07
N LEU A 223 -25.82 -25.75 -80.63
CA LEU A 223 -26.13 -24.38 -80.17
C LEU A 223 -27.59 -24.03 -80.44
N VAL A 224 -28.08 -24.27 -81.65
CA VAL A 224 -29.48 -24.03 -82.05
C VAL A 224 -30.47 -24.85 -81.22
N GLU A 225 -30.15 -26.09 -80.86
CA GLU A 225 -30.97 -26.91 -79.95
C GLU A 225 -31.09 -26.31 -78.54
N VAL A 226 -30.04 -25.66 -78.04
CA VAL A 226 -30.02 -25.10 -76.67
C VAL A 226 -30.60 -23.68 -76.63
N THR A 227 -30.46 -22.90 -77.70
CA THR A 227 -30.94 -21.51 -77.77
C THR A 227 -32.29 -21.36 -78.45
N GLU A 228 -32.82 -22.39 -79.11
CA GLU A 228 -34.07 -22.42 -79.89
C GLU A 228 -34.16 -21.40 -81.06
N GLU A 229 -33.17 -20.52 -81.23
CA GLU A 229 -33.07 -19.54 -82.31
C GLU A 229 -32.18 -20.03 -83.46
N SER A 230 -32.50 -19.62 -84.69
CA SER A 230 -31.86 -20.10 -85.93
C SER A 230 -30.83 -19.14 -86.54
N ASP A 231 -30.79 -17.86 -86.12
CA ASP A 231 -29.84 -16.86 -86.64
C ASP A 231 -28.57 -16.79 -85.78
N LEU A 232 -27.42 -17.05 -86.40
CA LEU A 232 -26.10 -17.01 -85.78
C LEU A 232 -25.80 -15.68 -85.06
N ARG A 233 -26.33 -14.57 -85.58
CA ARG A 233 -26.12 -13.23 -85.01
C ARG A 233 -26.90 -13.01 -83.72
N GLU A 234 -28.12 -13.51 -83.64
CA GLU A 234 -28.94 -13.41 -82.44
C GLU A 234 -28.40 -14.32 -81.33
N ILE A 235 -27.96 -15.53 -81.69
CA ILE A 235 -27.25 -16.45 -80.77
C ILE A 235 -25.98 -15.80 -80.22
N ALA A 236 -25.17 -15.16 -81.06
CA ALA A 236 -23.95 -14.47 -80.61
C ALA A 236 -24.24 -13.28 -79.68
N HIS A 237 -25.30 -12.53 -79.96
CA HIS A 237 -25.74 -11.42 -79.10
C HIS A 237 -26.28 -11.92 -77.75
N MET A 238 -27.09 -12.99 -77.75
CA MET A 238 -27.59 -13.64 -76.54
C MET A 238 -26.46 -14.25 -75.71
N PHE A 239 -25.45 -14.85 -76.36
CA PHE A 239 -24.25 -15.34 -75.71
C PHE A 239 -23.48 -14.20 -75.04
N ALA A 240 -23.20 -13.11 -75.75
CA ALA A 240 -22.51 -11.95 -75.18
C ALA A 240 -23.29 -11.34 -73.99
N GLN A 241 -24.62 -11.28 -74.08
CA GLN A 241 -25.45 -10.78 -72.98
C GLN A 241 -25.45 -11.74 -71.77
N ASN A 242 -25.48 -13.05 -72.00
CA ASN A 242 -25.42 -14.06 -70.95
C ASN A 242 -24.02 -14.14 -70.32
N GLU A 243 -22.96 -13.97 -71.11
CA GLU A 243 -21.59 -13.85 -70.64
C GLU A 243 -21.44 -12.63 -69.73
N GLN A 244 -21.97 -11.47 -70.13
CA GLN A 244 -21.95 -10.27 -69.30
C GLN A 244 -22.72 -10.47 -67.98
N LYS A 245 -23.88 -11.14 -68.01
CA LYS A 245 -24.66 -11.48 -66.80
C LYS A 245 -23.90 -12.48 -65.91
N ASN A 246 -23.25 -13.47 -66.50
CA ASN A 246 -22.42 -14.43 -65.76
C ASN A 246 -21.20 -13.77 -65.15
N PHE A 247 -20.52 -12.88 -65.88
CA PHE A 247 -19.41 -12.11 -65.36
C PHE A 247 -19.82 -11.25 -64.17
N ALA A 248 -20.97 -10.57 -64.25
CA ALA A 248 -21.52 -9.80 -63.14
C ALA A 248 -21.85 -10.68 -61.93
N ARG A 249 -22.44 -11.87 -62.14
CA ARG A 249 -22.74 -12.82 -61.06
C ARG A 249 -21.47 -13.37 -60.40
N ILE A 250 -20.46 -13.75 -61.18
CA ILE A 250 -19.18 -14.24 -60.66
C ILE A 250 -18.47 -13.13 -59.89
N SER A 251 -18.47 -11.90 -60.40
CA SER A 251 -17.90 -10.75 -59.70
C SER A 251 -18.59 -10.51 -58.35
N TYR A 252 -19.92 -10.55 -58.31
CA TYR A 252 -20.68 -10.41 -57.08
C TYR A 252 -20.43 -11.56 -56.08
N ILE A 253 -20.33 -12.80 -56.56
CA ILE A 253 -19.97 -13.96 -55.72
C ILE A 253 -18.58 -13.77 -55.13
N ASN A 254 -17.61 -13.28 -55.91
CA ASN A 254 -16.25 -13.00 -55.44
C ASN A 254 -16.23 -11.91 -54.38
N GLU A 255 -16.99 -10.82 -54.56
CA GLU A 255 -17.13 -9.76 -53.54
C GLU A 255 -17.74 -10.30 -52.24
N LEU A 256 -18.78 -11.13 -52.33
CA LEU A 256 -19.38 -11.79 -51.16
C LEU A 256 -18.39 -12.73 -50.48
N GLN A 257 -17.62 -13.50 -51.25
CA GLN A 257 -16.58 -14.39 -50.73
C GLN A 257 -15.50 -13.58 -49.99
N GLN A 258 -15.06 -12.46 -50.56
CA GLN A 258 -14.10 -11.55 -49.92
C GLN A 258 -14.66 -10.99 -48.61
N LYS A 259 -15.92 -10.52 -48.61
CA LYS A 259 -16.58 -10.02 -47.40
C LYS A 259 -16.74 -11.10 -46.33
N SER A 260 -17.10 -12.32 -46.73
CA SER A 260 -17.19 -13.48 -45.84
C SER A 260 -15.84 -13.81 -45.20
N ASN A 261 -14.76 -13.78 -46.00
CA ASN A 261 -13.40 -14.00 -45.51
C ASN A 261 -12.96 -12.91 -44.51
N MET A 262 -13.28 -11.65 -44.79
CA MET A 262 -13.00 -10.53 -43.88
C MET A 262 -13.75 -10.67 -42.56
N LEU A 263 -15.04 -11.01 -42.60
CA LEU A 263 -15.84 -11.24 -41.38
C LEU A 263 -15.30 -12.43 -40.57
N ARG A 264 -14.90 -13.51 -41.24
CA ARG A 264 -14.31 -14.68 -40.58
C ARG A 264 -12.98 -14.33 -39.91
N HIS A 265 -12.09 -13.63 -40.61
CA HIS A 265 -10.84 -13.15 -40.02
C HIS A 265 -11.07 -12.22 -38.83
N SER A 266 -12.03 -11.29 -38.93
CA SER A 266 -12.42 -10.43 -37.80
C SER A 266 -12.96 -11.24 -36.62
N THR A 267 -13.75 -12.29 -36.89
CA THR A 267 -14.30 -13.17 -35.86
C THR A 267 -13.19 -13.97 -35.17
N ASP A 268 -12.24 -14.50 -35.93
CA ASP A 268 -11.12 -15.27 -35.39
C ASP A 268 -10.19 -14.38 -34.55
N LYS A 269 -9.93 -13.13 -35.01
CA LYS A 269 -9.22 -12.13 -34.22
C LYS A 269 -9.95 -11.85 -32.90
N MET A 270 -11.24 -11.58 -32.97
CA MET A 270 -12.05 -11.26 -31.77
C MET A 270 -12.10 -12.43 -30.78
N LYS A 271 -12.14 -13.69 -31.27
CA LYS A 271 -12.00 -14.88 -30.43
C LYS A 271 -10.62 -14.98 -29.77
N SER A 272 -9.55 -14.68 -30.51
CA SER A 272 -8.19 -14.65 -29.96
C SER A 272 -8.04 -13.60 -28.88
N ASP A 273 -8.60 -12.40 -29.09
CA ASP A 273 -8.59 -11.31 -28.12
C ASP A 273 -9.38 -11.69 -26.84
N ILE A 274 -10.54 -12.35 -27.00
CA ILE A 274 -11.32 -12.87 -25.86
C ILE A 274 -10.51 -13.91 -25.06
N LEU A 275 -9.82 -14.83 -25.73
CA LEU A 275 -8.99 -15.83 -25.04
C LEU A 275 -7.81 -15.19 -24.29
N PHE A 276 -7.16 -14.21 -24.91
CA PHE A 276 -6.08 -13.45 -24.27
C PHE A 276 -6.57 -12.72 -23.01
N LEU A 277 -7.68 -11.99 -23.10
CA LEU A 277 -8.26 -11.28 -21.96
C LEU A 277 -8.75 -12.24 -20.86
N ALA A 278 -9.24 -13.42 -21.23
CA ALA A 278 -9.65 -14.44 -20.25
C ALA A 278 -8.45 -14.98 -19.46
N GLU A 279 -7.32 -15.22 -20.13
CA GLU A 279 -6.09 -15.67 -19.47
C GLU A 279 -5.49 -14.57 -18.60
N GLU A 280 -5.48 -13.32 -19.08
CA GLU A 280 -5.04 -12.16 -18.30
C GLU A 280 -5.88 -11.98 -17.03
N ASN A 281 -7.21 -12.07 -17.14
CA ASN A 281 -8.11 -11.99 -15.99
C ASN A 281 -7.85 -13.12 -14.99
N LYS A 282 -7.63 -14.34 -15.46
CA LYS A 282 -7.29 -15.48 -14.59
C LYS A 282 -5.99 -15.23 -13.82
N GLY A 283 -4.97 -14.67 -14.47
CA GLY A 283 -3.72 -14.28 -13.81
C GLY A 283 -3.93 -13.20 -12.74
N HIS A 284 -4.79 -12.21 -13.02
CA HIS A 284 -5.15 -11.18 -12.03
C HIS A 284 -5.93 -11.76 -10.86
N ASP A 285 -6.88 -12.68 -11.11
CA ASP A 285 -7.65 -13.35 -10.06
C ASP A 285 -6.77 -14.22 -9.15
N GLU A 286 -5.79 -14.92 -9.72
CA GLU A 286 -4.79 -15.69 -8.97
C GLU A 286 -3.93 -14.77 -8.09
N GLN A 287 -3.50 -13.63 -8.63
CA GLN A 287 -2.75 -12.63 -7.86
C GLN A 287 -3.60 -12.04 -6.72
N ILE A 288 -4.85 -11.65 -6.99
CA ILE A 288 -5.77 -11.14 -5.97
C ILE A 288 -5.97 -12.19 -4.89
N ASN A 289 -6.25 -13.44 -5.25
CA ASN A 289 -6.43 -14.52 -4.28
C ASN A 289 -5.19 -14.78 -3.42
N SER A 290 -3.99 -14.71 -4.00
CA SER A 290 -2.75 -14.84 -3.21
C SER A 290 -2.60 -13.70 -2.19
N THR A 291 -2.81 -12.45 -2.62
CA THR A 291 -2.74 -11.29 -1.71
C THR A 291 -3.82 -11.33 -0.63
N LEU A 292 -5.02 -11.80 -0.96
CA LEU A 292 -6.13 -11.95 -0.02
C LEU A 292 -5.78 -13.00 1.04
N LYS A 293 -5.22 -14.13 0.63
CA LYS A 293 -4.76 -15.19 1.54
C LYS A 293 -3.63 -14.73 2.47
N ASP A 294 -2.70 -13.92 1.97
CA ASP A 294 -1.63 -13.33 2.78
C ASP A 294 -2.19 -12.36 3.83
N LEU A 295 -3.13 -11.49 3.43
CA LEU A 295 -3.83 -10.58 4.33
C LEU A 295 -4.68 -11.32 5.37
N GLU A 296 -5.37 -12.40 4.99
CA GLU A 296 -6.10 -13.26 5.93
C GLU A 296 -5.16 -13.89 6.96
N SER A 297 -3.97 -14.36 6.54
CA SER A 297 -2.97 -14.91 7.45
C SER A 297 -2.43 -13.85 8.41
N GLU A 298 -2.20 -12.62 7.93
CA GLU A 298 -1.75 -11.51 8.77
C GLU A 298 -2.84 -11.08 9.77
N LEU A 299 -4.09 -11.04 9.32
CA LEU A 299 -5.24 -10.72 10.18
C LEU A 299 -5.40 -11.77 11.29
N GLU A 300 -5.29 -13.06 10.96
CA GLU A 300 -5.38 -14.13 11.96
C GLU A 300 -4.24 -14.06 12.98
N LYS A 301 -3.01 -13.74 12.54
CA LYS A 301 -1.88 -13.50 13.47
C LYS A 301 -2.16 -12.33 14.41
N ASN A 302 -2.63 -11.20 13.87
CA ASN A 302 -2.95 -10.03 14.67
C ASN A 302 -4.11 -10.29 15.64
N ARG A 303 -5.10 -11.08 15.23
CA ARG A 303 -6.20 -11.52 16.09
C ARG A 303 -5.69 -12.36 17.25
N CYS A 304 -4.86 -13.38 16.98
CA CYS A 304 -4.25 -14.21 18.03
C CYS A 304 -3.39 -13.38 19.00
N LEU A 305 -2.63 -12.40 18.50
CA LEU A 305 -1.88 -11.47 19.34
C LEU A 305 -2.79 -10.59 20.21
N SER A 306 -3.88 -10.07 19.64
CA SER A 306 -4.88 -9.29 20.38
C SER A 306 -5.53 -10.12 21.48
N ASP A 307 -5.98 -11.33 21.17
CA ASP A 307 -6.62 -12.25 22.12
C ASP A 307 -5.65 -12.61 23.26
N SER A 308 -4.37 -12.84 22.96
CA SER A 308 -3.33 -13.09 23.96
C SER A 308 -3.06 -11.88 24.87
N LEU A 309 -3.04 -10.67 24.30
CA LEU A 309 -2.88 -9.44 25.06
C LEU A 309 -4.10 -9.17 25.95
N GLU A 310 -5.31 -9.40 25.44
CA GLU A 310 -6.55 -9.24 26.20
C GLU A 310 -6.62 -10.23 27.36
N GLN A 311 -6.23 -11.50 27.13
CA GLN A 311 -6.10 -12.49 28.20
C GLN A 311 -5.11 -12.03 29.27
N ARG A 312 -3.92 -11.56 28.88
CA ARG A 312 -2.92 -11.05 29.82
C ARG A 312 -3.41 -9.81 30.60
N CYS A 313 -4.15 -8.91 29.94
CA CYS A 313 -4.75 -7.76 30.61
C CYS A 313 -5.81 -8.21 31.62
N SER A 314 -6.64 -9.19 31.27
CA SER A 314 -7.62 -9.80 32.19
C SER A 314 -6.93 -10.42 33.40
N ASP A 315 -5.86 -11.20 33.20
CA ASP A 315 -5.09 -11.83 34.29
C ASP A 315 -4.44 -10.77 35.21
N VAL A 316 -3.91 -9.69 34.64
CA VAL A 316 -3.37 -8.57 35.44
C VAL A 316 -4.50 -7.88 36.22
N GLN A 317 -5.69 -7.76 35.64
CA GLN A 317 -6.83 -7.11 36.29
C GLN A 317 -7.41 -7.97 37.41
N THR A 318 -7.45 -9.30 37.27
CA THR A 318 -7.86 -10.23 38.34
C THR A 318 -6.85 -10.21 39.49
N THR A 319 -5.56 -10.39 39.21
CA THR A 319 -4.49 -10.36 40.23
C THR A 319 -4.43 -9.03 40.98
N LEU A 320 -4.64 -7.92 40.27
CA LEU A 320 -4.70 -6.61 40.87
C LEU A 320 -5.98 -6.43 41.72
N GLY A 321 -7.11 -7.00 41.29
CA GLY A 321 -8.34 -7.03 42.08
C GLY A 321 -8.18 -7.83 43.37
N GLU A 322 -7.54 -9.01 43.29
CA GLU A 322 -7.19 -9.85 44.43
C GLU A 322 -6.25 -9.12 45.41
N LEU A 323 -5.19 -8.47 44.90
CA LEU A 323 -4.28 -7.67 45.71
C LEU A 323 -4.99 -6.51 46.40
N THR A 324 -5.84 -5.78 45.67
CA THR A 324 -6.64 -4.68 46.21
C THR A 324 -7.59 -5.18 47.30
N GLY A 325 -8.22 -6.35 47.09
CA GLY A 325 -9.08 -7.01 48.08
C GLY A 325 -8.31 -7.45 49.32
N ALA A 326 -7.14 -8.07 49.16
CA ALA A 326 -6.28 -8.50 50.26
C ALA A 326 -5.78 -7.30 51.10
N ILE A 327 -5.35 -6.23 50.44
CA ILE A 327 -4.94 -4.98 51.10
C ILE A 327 -6.11 -4.35 51.84
N SER A 328 -7.30 -4.33 51.24
CA SER A 328 -8.51 -3.82 51.92
C SER A 328 -8.84 -4.64 53.16
N GLY A 329 -8.76 -5.98 53.08
CA GLY A 329 -8.99 -6.86 54.23
C GLY A 329 -7.95 -6.69 55.35
N LEU A 330 -6.67 -6.51 55.00
CA LEU A 330 -5.61 -6.21 55.98
C LEU A 330 -5.79 -4.83 56.60
N LEU A 331 -6.19 -3.84 55.80
CA LEU A 331 -6.46 -2.49 56.26
C LEU A 331 -7.66 -2.47 57.23
N ASP A 332 -8.74 -3.19 56.93
CA ASP A 332 -9.89 -3.35 57.84
C ASP A 332 -9.48 -3.98 59.18
N HIS A 333 -8.45 -4.85 59.21
CA HIS A 333 -7.97 -5.50 60.42
C HIS A 333 -7.06 -4.60 61.27
N ILE A 334 -6.22 -3.77 60.64
CA ILE A 334 -5.22 -2.92 61.32
C ILE A 334 -5.78 -1.52 61.63
N MET A 335 -6.70 -1.00 60.82
CA MET A 335 -7.29 0.33 60.94
C MET A 335 -8.81 0.31 60.63
N PRO A 336 -9.70 0.33 61.64
CA PRO A 336 -11.16 0.31 61.42
C PRO A 336 -11.77 1.66 60.97
N GLU A 337 -11.01 2.49 60.24
CA GLU A 337 -11.55 3.69 59.57
C GLU A 337 -11.87 3.34 58.11
N ALA A 338 -13.16 3.44 57.76
CA ALA A 338 -13.68 3.05 56.45
C ALA A 338 -13.04 3.86 55.31
N VAL A 339 -11.97 3.34 54.72
CA VAL A 339 -11.28 3.94 53.58
C VAL A 339 -11.32 2.99 52.40
N THR A 340 -11.95 3.42 51.31
CA THR A 340 -12.09 2.63 50.09
C THR A 340 -10.77 2.62 49.33
N VAL A 341 -10.13 1.46 49.24
CA VAL A 341 -8.91 1.25 48.46
C VAL A 341 -9.25 1.31 46.97
N ASN A 342 -8.54 2.16 46.22
CA ASN A 342 -8.67 2.31 44.77
C ASN A 342 -7.28 2.24 44.13
N LEU A 343 -7.19 1.96 42.83
CA LEU A 343 -5.94 1.65 42.10
C LEU A 343 -4.79 2.64 42.37
N ASP A 344 -5.11 3.93 42.42
CA ASP A 344 -4.14 5.02 42.64
C ASP A 344 -3.64 5.10 44.09
N ASN A 345 -4.43 4.57 45.03
CA ASN A 345 -4.15 4.63 46.45
C ASN A 345 -3.59 3.30 47.00
N VAL A 346 -3.68 2.20 46.22
CA VAL A 346 -3.16 0.88 46.59
C VAL A 346 -1.69 0.96 46.99
N ALA A 347 -0.85 1.63 46.19
CA ALA A 347 0.59 1.76 46.47
C ALA A 347 0.89 2.56 47.75
N HIS A 348 0.05 3.56 48.05
CA HIS A 348 0.21 4.35 49.26
C HIS A 348 -0.20 3.55 50.50
N PHE A 349 -1.30 2.80 50.42
CA PHE A 349 -1.75 1.94 51.52
C PHE A 349 -0.84 0.74 51.74
N THR A 350 -0.19 0.18 50.70
CA THR A 350 0.86 -0.84 50.91
C THR A 350 2.03 -0.31 51.70
N THR A 351 2.51 0.92 51.42
CA THR A 351 3.63 1.50 52.19
C THR A 351 3.23 1.80 53.63
N ILE A 352 2.01 2.29 53.86
CA ILE A 352 1.48 2.51 55.21
C ILE A 352 1.34 1.17 55.96
N LEU A 353 0.86 0.13 55.29
CA LEU A 353 0.77 -1.21 55.86
C LEU A 353 2.17 -1.76 56.18
N GLU A 354 3.14 -1.62 55.29
CA GLU A 354 4.54 -2.02 55.52
C GLU A 354 5.16 -1.32 56.73
N GLU A 355 4.94 -0.01 56.89
CA GLU A 355 5.36 0.76 58.07
C GLU A 355 4.66 0.27 59.33
N SER A 356 3.34 0.07 59.30
CA SER A 356 2.56 -0.40 60.46
C SER A 356 2.91 -1.83 60.88
N ILE A 357 3.17 -2.73 59.92
CA ILE A 357 3.61 -4.11 60.17
C ILE A 357 5.05 -4.09 60.70
N SER A 358 5.92 -3.22 60.18
CA SER A 358 7.28 -3.05 60.69
C SER A 358 7.26 -2.55 62.14
N ASP A 359 6.39 -1.59 62.46
CA ASP A 359 6.19 -1.10 63.83
C ASP A 359 5.63 -2.18 64.76
N LEU A 360 4.66 -2.98 64.30
CA LEU A 360 4.13 -4.14 65.04
C LEU A 360 5.18 -5.23 65.25
N LEU A 361 6.02 -5.52 64.25
CA LEU A 361 7.15 -6.44 64.37
C LEU A 361 8.19 -5.92 65.35
N ILE A 362 8.49 -4.62 65.33
CA ILE A 362 9.38 -3.99 66.32
C ILE A 362 8.76 -4.08 67.72
N GLN A 363 7.45 -3.87 67.87
CA GLN A 363 6.76 -4.08 69.15
C GLN A 363 6.80 -5.54 69.60
N ALA A 364 6.57 -6.51 68.73
CA ALA A 364 6.64 -7.93 69.04
C ALA A 364 8.07 -8.36 69.43
N ASN A 365 9.09 -7.87 68.73
CA ASN A 365 10.49 -8.15 69.02
C ASN A 365 10.94 -7.48 70.34
N ASN A 366 10.37 -6.31 70.67
CA ASN A 366 10.57 -5.67 71.97
C ASN A 366 9.77 -6.37 73.09
N MET A 367 8.67 -7.07 72.77
CA MET A 367 7.91 -7.91 73.70
C MET A 367 8.56 -9.30 73.88
N GLU A 368 9.35 -9.79 72.93
CA GLU A 368 10.16 -11.02 73.10
C GLU A 368 11.23 -10.87 74.21
N GLU A 369 11.64 -9.64 74.56
CA GLU A 369 12.55 -9.40 75.70
C GLU A 369 11.83 -9.42 77.07
N GLU A 370 10.49 -9.34 77.12
CA GLU A 370 9.70 -9.47 78.37
C GLU A 370 8.52 -10.46 78.19
N GLN A 371 8.81 -11.76 78.40
CA GLN A 371 7.90 -12.92 78.65
C GLN A 371 7.34 -13.75 77.45
N MET A 372 8.00 -14.90 77.22
CA MET A 372 7.49 -16.30 77.03
C MET A 372 6.17 -16.60 76.27
N ASP A 373 6.24 -17.25 75.10
CA ASP A 373 5.99 -18.71 74.85
C ASP A 373 5.98 -19.01 73.32
N PRO A 374 6.90 -19.84 72.76
CA PRO A 374 7.07 -20.01 71.31
C PRO A 374 5.91 -20.66 70.54
N LEU A 375 4.91 -21.25 71.22
CA LEU A 375 3.81 -21.98 70.58
C LEU A 375 2.64 -21.09 70.12
N SER A 376 2.47 -19.90 70.70
CA SER A 376 1.35 -19.00 70.39
C SER A 376 1.54 -18.27 69.06
N MET A 377 2.78 -18.03 68.64
CA MET A 377 3.12 -17.38 67.36
C MET A 377 2.88 -18.26 66.13
N LEU A 378 3.00 -19.59 66.27
CA LEU A 378 2.83 -20.52 65.13
C LEU A 378 1.37 -20.70 64.72
N LEU A 379 0.42 -20.51 65.64
CA LEU A 379 -1.02 -20.60 65.39
C LEU A 379 -1.61 -19.33 64.76
N ALA A 380 -1.10 -18.14 65.10
CA ALA A 380 -1.57 -16.89 64.51
C ALA A 380 -1.15 -16.74 63.04
N ASN A 381 0.01 -17.28 62.66
CA ASN A 381 0.53 -17.19 61.30
C ASN A 381 -0.16 -18.16 60.31
N SER A 382 -0.91 -19.15 60.79
CA SER A 382 -1.65 -20.07 59.91
C SER A 382 -3.01 -19.53 59.45
N GLU A 383 -3.59 -18.54 60.14
CA GLU A 383 -4.88 -17.93 59.76
C GLU A 383 -4.75 -16.82 58.70
N LEU A 384 -3.53 -16.36 58.39
CA LEU A 384 -3.26 -15.27 57.44
C LEU A 384 -2.91 -15.74 56.01
N LEU A 385 -2.94 -17.04 55.74
CA LEU A 385 -2.81 -17.57 54.38
C LEU A 385 -4.20 -17.97 53.86
N PRO A 386 -4.64 -17.49 52.69
CA PRO A 386 -5.88 -17.97 52.11
C PRO A 386 -5.77 -19.48 51.88
N GLU A 387 -6.74 -20.22 52.43
CA GLU A 387 -6.93 -21.63 52.12
C GLU A 387 -7.10 -21.76 50.60
N ASN A 388 -6.06 -22.24 49.92
CA ASN A 388 -6.15 -22.67 48.53
C ASN A 388 -7.03 -23.93 48.50
N GLU A 389 -8.34 -23.75 48.46
CA GLU A 389 -9.27 -24.79 48.01
C GLU A 389 -9.00 -25.04 46.52
N MET A 390 -8.11 -25.99 46.23
CA MET A 390 -8.10 -26.66 44.93
C MET A 390 -9.42 -27.42 44.79
N ARG A 391 -10.44 -26.75 44.25
CA ARG A 391 -11.58 -27.42 43.62
C ARG A 391 -11.10 -28.07 42.32
N VAL A 392 -10.64 -29.32 42.44
CA VAL A 392 -10.59 -30.23 41.31
C VAL A 392 -12.04 -30.61 40.97
N GLU A 393 -12.68 -29.80 40.15
CA GLU A 393 -13.93 -30.20 39.50
C GLU A 393 -13.62 -31.21 38.39
N THR A 394 -13.66 -32.48 38.76
CA THR A 394 -13.91 -33.56 37.82
C THR A 394 -15.37 -33.49 37.37
N GLU A 395 -15.64 -33.04 36.14
CA GLU A 395 -16.83 -33.47 35.43
C GLU A 395 -16.55 -33.86 33.98
N ARG A 396 -17.07 -35.05 33.66
CA ARG A 396 -17.13 -35.73 32.37
C ARG A 396 -17.97 -34.92 31.37
N GLY A 397 -17.56 -34.93 30.10
CA GLY A 397 -18.47 -34.48 29.04
C GLY A 397 -18.00 -34.62 27.61
N LYS A 398 -18.14 -35.83 27.05
CA LYS A 398 -18.46 -36.15 25.63
C LYS A 398 -17.48 -35.74 24.51
N SER A 399 -17.03 -36.77 23.81
CA SER A 399 -16.51 -36.75 22.43
C SER A 399 -17.49 -36.08 21.42
N PRO A 400 -17.03 -35.70 20.22
CA PRO A 400 -17.05 -36.70 19.15
C PRO A 400 -15.81 -36.74 18.25
N ALA A 401 -15.59 -37.93 17.70
CA ALA A 401 -14.62 -38.25 16.67
C ALA A 401 -14.94 -37.60 15.31
N ARG A 402 -13.90 -37.23 14.57
CA ARG A 402 -13.79 -37.32 13.09
C ARG A 402 -12.29 -37.27 12.74
N SER A 403 -11.68 -38.42 12.46
CA SER A 403 -11.49 -38.95 11.10
C SER A 403 -10.58 -38.07 10.24
N LEU A 404 -9.27 -38.26 10.37
CA LEU A 404 -8.33 -38.01 9.28
C LEU A 404 -8.08 -39.33 8.55
N LYS A 405 -8.76 -39.49 7.41
CA LYS A 405 -8.35 -40.35 6.30
C LYS A 405 -7.70 -39.45 5.25
N SER A 406 -6.68 -40.00 4.61
CA SER A 406 -5.82 -39.46 3.54
C SER A 406 -6.53 -38.69 2.42
N ALA A 407 -5.85 -37.67 1.90
CA ALA A 407 -5.48 -37.52 0.49
C ALA A 407 -4.23 -36.64 0.40
#